data_AF-A0A962ELR6-F1
#
_entry.id   AF-A0A962ELR6-F1
#
_cell.length_a   1.000
_cell.length_b   1.000
_cell.length_c   1.000
_cell.angle_alpha   90.00
_cell.angle_beta   90.00
_cell.angle_gamma   90.00
#
_symmetry.space_group_name_H-M   'P 1'
#
loop_
_entity.id
_entity.type
_entity.pdbx_description
1 polymer ?
#
loop_
_entity_poly.entity_id
_entity_poly.type
_entity_poly.pdbx_seq_one_letter_code
_entity_poly.pdbx_strand_id
1 'polypeptide(L)'
;MTDQSGYSTGANNGAVLFHLIRKELVLLCLSPVAALIALAFIGASLFSFFWLEAFFARNIVDVRPLFSAMPLLLMLLSSALTMRLWSDEKRQGSLHALLAYGHPTRILVLGKFLACTLFVSGVLLLTLPVPLAVSAFAALDWAVVACGYLAVFLLACCFLSAGVFFSACSANAIVSFLLSFVFSMVFYFAASSQILQLLDAGLIALVRQFSAMLHFETLLNGVLSLQDILYFLSIIFVFLVLNVFVVERGRWSRPGNTLYHNGVRILTLLLIGNVLCANFLLAKWQPMRLDLTADKHYSLGTATKKYLGQIDAPLLIRAYLSKKSHPMLMPIKDELTALLSEYAHVGNRYLEVEIVDPRDDPYQEMEAVSKYGIQSTPFQVNDRFQASYINAYFHVLVQYGDQFEVLDAKNLIDMKLINETEMEIGLRNPEYAITSAIKKVISRFRQSADFLSGLDQPLLFTGYFSADNALPADYRAYKNTLLEVLAEMQKISGGRFIARFADPDNNKGQVAEKLVKGFGFQPYKEKNTGKPFWFSMTLRSGDKAIPMLLPQPFTTDSFRQAIERGARQFVPASQKTLLLVYPPFNRHHHEFTSLEEQLGQVMKVRITDLLDESYQQNADILLLVSPEQLNEE
;
A
#
# COMPACT_ATOMS: atom_id res chain seq x y z
N MET A 1 -55.31 -43.35 -14.44
CA MET A 1 -54.90 -43.09 -15.84
C MET A 1 -54.59 -41.60 -15.93
N THR A 2 -53.42 -41.20 -15.43
CA THR A 2 -52.15 -41.07 -16.19
C THR A 2 -52.06 -39.70 -16.88
N ASP A 3 -51.52 -38.76 -16.10
CA ASP A 3 -50.31 -38.00 -16.45
C ASP A 3 -50.34 -37.17 -17.75
N GLN A 4 -50.75 -35.90 -17.61
CA GLN A 4 -50.41 -34.81 -18.53
C GLN A 4 -50.29 -33.49 -17.77
N SER A 5 -49.20 -33.27 -17.03
CA SER A 5 -48.81 -31.90 -16.63
C SER A 5 -47.32 -31.71 -16.31
N GLY A 6 -46.46 -32.64 -16.73
CA GLY A 6 -45.02 -32.40 -16.83
C GLY A 6 -44.67 -31.86 -18.22
N TYR A 7 -43.79 -30.86 -18.30
CA TYR A 7 -43.19 -30.30 -19.53
C TYR A 7 -43.91 -29.14 -20.24
N SER A 8 -44.04 -27.98 -19.58
CA SER A 8 -43.95 -26.66 -20.28
C SER A 8 -43.55 -25.46 -19.40
N THR A 9 -43.27 -25.65 -18.11
CA THR A 9 -43.05 -24.56 -17.14
C THR A 9 -41.73 -23.80 -17.29
N GLY A 10 -40.74 -24.33 -18.05
CA GLY A 10 -39.45 -23.67 -18.26
C GLY A 10 -39.48 -22.60 -19.36
N ALA A 11 -40.12 -22.89 -20.50
CA ALA A 11 -40.10 -22.04 -21.69
C ALA A 11 -40.94 -20.76 -21.54
N ASN A 12 -41.97 -20.78 -20.69
CA ASN A 12 -42.90 -19.65 -20.53
C ASN A 12 -42.38 -18.58 -19.53
N ASN A 13 -41.51 -18.96 -18.60
CA ASN A 13 -41.01 -18.05 -17.55
C ASN A 13 -40.14 -16.90 -18.10
N GLY A 14 -39.31 -17.19 -19.10
CA GLY A 14 -38.49 -16.16 -19.77
C GLY A 14 -39.36 -15.16 -20.54
N ALA A 15 -40.40 -15.64 -21.21
CA ALA A 15 -41.36 -14.78 -21.91
C ALA A 15 -42.12 -13.88 -20.92
N VAL A 16 -42.60 -14.43 -19.81
CA VAL A 16 -43.29 -13.64 -18.75
C VAL A 16 -42.36 -12.57 -18.17
N LEU A 17 -41.10 -12.92 -17.88
CA LEU A 17 -40.11 -11.96 -17.39
C LEU A 17 -39.90 -10.80 -18.38
N PHE A 18 -39.71 -11.12 -19.66
CA PHE A 18 -39.50 -10.09 -20.69
C PHE A 18 -40.72 -9.17 -20.85
N HIS A 19 -41.94 -9.74 -20.86
CA HIS A 19 -43.17 -8.94 -20.93
C HIS A 19 -43.33 -8.02 -19.72
N LEU A 20 -42.99 -8.51 -18.52
CA LEU A 20 -43.00 -7.70 -17.30
C LEU A 20 -42.00 -6.56 -17.38
N ILE A 21 -40.75 -6.84 -17.77
CA ILE A 21 -39.70 -5.83 -17.94
C ILE A 21 -40.16 -4.75 -18.92
N ARG A 22 -40.67 -5.15 -20.08
CA ARG A 22 -41.15 -4.21 -21.11
C ARG A 22 -42.30 -3.35 -20.58
N LYS A 23 -43.27 -3.95 -19.90
CA LYS A 23 -44.41 -3.23 -19.30
C LYS A 23 -43.94 -2.18 -18.30
N GLU A 24 -43.10 -2.58 -17.35
CA GLU A 24 -42.61 -1.70 -16.28
C GLU A 24 -41.70 -0.59 -16.81
N LEU A 25 -40.84 -0.91 -17.79
CA LEU A 25 -39.98 0.07 -18.43
C LEU A 25 -40.78 1.12 -19.20
N VAL A 26 -41.82 0.71 -19.94
CA VAL A 26 -42.73 1.63 -20.63
C VAL A 26 -43.48 2.52 -19.63
N LEU A 27 -43.95 1.96 -18.51
CA LEU A 27 -44.58 2.72 -17.43
C LEU A 27 -43.62 3.77 -16.81
N LEU A 28 -42.36 3.40 -16.60
CA LEU A 28 -41.33 4.32 -16.11
C LEU A 28 -41.03 5.43 -17.11
N CYS A 29 -40.83 5.10 -18.39
CA CYS A 29 -40.52 6.08 -19.44
C CYS A 29 -41.67 7.06 -19.70
N LEU A 30 -42.93 6.61 -19.61
CA LEU A 30 -44.11 7.47 -19.80
C LEU A 30 -44.44 8.30 -18.55
N SER A 31 -43.86 7.99 -17.39
CA SER A 31 -44.15 8.69 -16.15
C SER A 31 -43.48 10.08 -16.13
N PRO A 32 -44.25 11.18 -16.07
CA PRO A 32 -43.69 12.54 -16.04
C PRO A 32 -42.75 12.75 -14.85
N VAL A 33 -43.04 12.11 -13.72
CA VAL A 33 -42.24 12.20 -12.50
C VAL A 33 -40.87 11.55 -12.69
N ALA A 34 -40.82 10.35 -13.29
CA ALA A 34 -39.55 9.66 -13.55
C ALA A 34 -38.69 10.44 -14.55
N ALA A 35 -39.31 11.01 -15.59
CA ALA A 35 -38.62 11.87 -16.56
C ALA A 35 -38.04 13.14 -15.91
N LEU A 36 -38.81 13.82 -15.04
CA LEU A 36 -38.34 15.02 -14.34
C LEU A 36 -37.15 14.72 -13.42
N ILE A 37 -37.18 13.61 -12.68
CA ILE A 37 -36.09 13.23 -11.77
C ILE A 37 -34.86 12.79 -12.56
N ALA A 38 -35.03 12.08 -13.67
CA ALA A 38 -33.93 11.74 -14.57
C ALA A 38 -33.27 12.99 -15.17
N LEU A 39 -34.07 13.96 -15.61
CA LEU A 39 -33.56 15.23 -16.13
C LEU A 39 -32.86 16.05 -15.05
N ALA A 40 -33.39 16.09 -13.83
CA ALA A 40 -32.75 16.73 -12.69
C ALA A 40 -31.40 16.05 -12.34
N PHE A 41 -31.32 14.72 -12.40
CA PHE A 41 -30.08 13.96 -12.21
C PHE A 41 -29.04 14.35 -13.27
N ILE A 42 -29.41 14.32 -14.55
CA ILE A 42 -28.50 14.68 -15.66
C ILE A 42 -28.03 16.12 -15.49
N GLY A 43 -28.96 17.07 -15.33
CA GLY A 43 -28.65 18.49 -15.17
C GLY A 43 -27.77 18.78 -13.97
N ALA A 44 -28.03 18.15 -12.82
CA ALA A 44 -27.20 18.30 -11.64
C ALA A 44 -25.80 17.69 -11.82
N SER A 45 -25.68 16.55 -12.52
CA SER A 45 -24.36 15.96 -12.83
C SER A 45 -23.53 16.88 -13.74
N LEU A 46 -24.15 17.46 -14.76
CA LEU A 46 -23.50 18.41 -15.67
C LEU A 46 -23.12 19.69 -14.94
N PHE A 47 -24.02 20.25 -14.13
CA PHE A 47 -23.75 21.43 -13.32
C PHE A 47 -22.59 21.18 -12.35
N SER A 48 -22.57 20.02 -11.68
CA SER A 48 -21.47 19.66 -10.79
C SER A 48 -20.14 19.58 -11.53
N PHE A 49 -20.11 18.89 -12.67
CA PHE A 49 -18.88 18.71 -13.44
C PHE A 49 -18.33 20.03 -13.99
N PHE A 50 -19.17 20.87 -14.60
CA PHE A 50 -18.71 22.11 -15.22
C PHE A 50 -18.47 23.24 -14.21
N TRP A 51 -19.31 23.35 -13.18
CA TRP A 51 -19.31 24.50 -12.27
C TRP A 51 -18.66 24.22 -10.91
N LEU A 52 -19.11 23.18 -10.20
CA LEU A 52 -18.57 22.86 -8.85
C LEU A 52 -17.12 22.41 -8.91
N GLU A 53 -16.82 21.55 -9.88
CA GLU A 53 -15.48 20.99 -10.10
C GLU A 53 -14.59 21.89 -10.99
N ALA A 54 -15.11 23.06 -11.40
CA ALA A 54 -14.41 24.08 -12.19
C ALA A 54 -13.55 23.49 -13.32
N PHE A 55 -14.12 22.57 -14.11
CA PHE A 55 -13.40 21.78 -15.12
C PHE A 55 -12.47 22.63 -16.00
N PHE A 56 -12.97 23.77 -16.51
CA PHE A 56 -12.18 24.67 -17.36
C PHE A 56 -11.03 25.39 -16.64
N ALA A 57 -11.11 25.55 -15.31
CA ALA A 57 -10.07 26.19 -14.52
C ALA A 57 -8.95 25.23 -14.10
N ARG A 58 -9.19 23.91 -14.12
CA ARG A 58 -8.18 22.92 -13.72
C ARG A 58 -7.07 22.71 -14.75
N ASN A 59 -7.31 23.09 -16.00
CA ASN A 59 -6.37 22.87 -17.12
C ASN A 59 -5.82 21.43 -17.24
N ILE A 60 -6.57 20.45 -16.71
CA ILE A 60 -6.24 19.02 -16.74
C ILE A 60 -7.40 18.29 -17.41
N VAL A 61 -7.06 17.33 -18.27
CA VAL A 61 -8.00 16.52 -19.02
C VAL A 61 -8.41 15.32 -18.17
N ASP A 62 -9.32 15.55 -17.22
CA ASP A 62 -9.80 14.51 -16.32
C ASP A 62 -11.33 14.51 -16.20
N VAL A 63 -11.92 13.33 -16.40
CA VAL A 63 -13.36 13.08 -16.32
C VAL A 63 -13.77 12.41 -15.00
N ARG A 64 -12.82 11.96 -14.17
CA ARG A 64 -13.09 11.39 -12.84
C ARG A 64 -14.04 12.25 -11.98
N PRO A 65 -13.93 13.59 -11.98
CA PRO A 65 -14.82 14.46 -11.21
C PRO A 65 -16.28 14.46 -11.70
N LEU A 66 -16.56 13.97 -12.91
CA LEU A 66 -17.95 13.73 -13.35
C LEU A 66 -18.60 12.65 -12.49
N PHE A 67 -17.84 11.60 -12.15
CA PHE A 67 -18.33 10.43 -11.44
C PHE A 67 -18.35 10.62 -9.92
N SER A 68 -17.55 11.54 -9.35
CA SER A 68 -17.48 11.78 -7.90
C SER A 68 -18.81 12.26 -7.30
N ALA A 69 -19.57 13.09 -8.04
CA ALA A 69 -20.87 13.59 -7.60
C ALA A 69 -22.04 12.62 -7.85
N MET A 70 -21.87 11.66 -8.77
CA MET A 70 -22.94 10.74 -9.17
C MET A 70 -23.47 9.86 -8.03
N PRO A 71 -22.67 9.31 -7.09
CA PRO A 71 -23.18 8.57 -5.93
C PRO A 71 -24.25 9.32 -5.14
N LEU A 72 -24.04 10.62 -4.87
CA LEU A 72 -24.97 11.44 -4.10
C LEU A 72 -26.27 11.68 -4.89
N LEU A 73 -26.15 11.94 -6.19
CA LEU A 73 -27.31 12.11 -7.07
C LEU A 73 -28.09 10.79 -7.27
N LEU A 74 -27.38 9.66 -7.36
CA LEU A 74 -27.95 8.32 -7.50
C LEU A 74 -28.72 7.89 -6.26
N MET A 75 -28.31 8.29 -5.07
CA MET A 75 -29.06 8.05 -3.84
C MET A 75 -30.49 8.63 -3.94
N LEU A 76 -30.61 9.86 -4.45
CA LEU A 76 -31.90 10.52 -4.63
C LEU A 76 -32.71 9.88 -5.78
N LEU A 77 -32.07 9.69 -6.94
CA LEU A 77 -32.68 9.10 -8.13
C LEU A 77 -33.21 7.68 -7.84
N SER A 78 -32.39 6.82 -7.27
CA SER A 78 -32.74 5.42 -7.00
C SER A 78 -33.91 5.32 -6.01
N SER A 79 -33.84 6.05 -4.89
CA SER A 79 -34.88 6.07 -3.87
C SER A 79 -36.22 6.56 -4.43
N ALA A 80 -36.20 7.58 -5.29
CA ALA A 80 -37.42 8.13 -5.88
C ALA A 80 -38.03 7.23 -6.97
N LEU A 81 -37.21 6.56 -7.78
CA LEU A 81 -37.69 5.62 -8.79
C LEU A 81 -38.31 4.36 -8.17
N THR A 82 -37.71 3.82 -7.11
CA THR A 82 -38.17 2.56 -6.52
C THR A 82 -39.33 2.74 -5.55
N MET A 83 -39.58 3.94 -5.03
CA MET A 83 -40.53 4.13 -3.92
C MET A 83 -41.93 3.57 -4.23
N ARG A 84 -42.42 3.71 -5.46
CA ARG A 84 -43.79 3.31 -5.87
C ARG A 84 -43.93 1.86 -6.35
N LEU A 85 -42.82 1.17 -6.63
CA LEU A 85 -42.83 -0.11 -7.36
C LEU A 85 -43.71 -1.19 -6.71
N TRP A 86 -43.64 -1.31 -5.38
CA TRP A 86 -44.46 -2.23 -4.58
C TRP A 86 -45.44 -1.50 -3.67
N SER A 87 -45.09 -0.30 -3.20
CA SER A 87 -45.94 0.45 -2.26
C SER A 87 -47.30 0.78 -2.87
N ASP A 88 -47.34 1.17 -4.16
CA ASP A 88 -48.61 1.49 -4.82
C ASP A 88 -49.46 0.25 -5.07
N GLU A 89 -48.85 -0.88 -5.41
CA GLU A 89 -49.58 -2.15 -5.57
C GLU A 89 -50.15 -2.66 -4.24
N LYS A 90 -49.44 -2.44 -3.13
CA LYS A 90 -49.93 -2.72 -1.77
C LYS A 90 -51.07 -1.79 -1.40
N ARG A 91 -50.92 -0.49 -1.65
CA ARG A 91 -51.92 0.52 -1.34
C ARG A 91 -53.22 0.32 -2.11
N GLN A 92 -53.12 -0.09 -3.38
CA GLN A 92 -54.26 -0.34 -4.26
C GLN A 92 -54.88 -1.73 -4.08
N GLY A 93 -54.25 -2.62 -3.27
CA GLY A 93 -54.70 -4.00 -3.10
C GLY A 93 -54.46 -4.91 -4.32
N SER A 94 -53.87 -4.39 -5.40
CA SER A 94 -53.58 -5.15 -6.62
C SER A 94 -52.48 -6.20 -6.43
N LEU A 95 -51.67 -6.07 -5.38
CA LEU A 95 -50.64 -7.06 -5.02
C LEU A 95 -51.25 -8.47 -4.86
N HIS A 96 -52.41 -8.60 -4.23
CA HIS A 96 -53.05 -9.91 -4.03
C HIS A 96 -53.51 -10.54 -5.35
N ALA A 97 -54.01 -9.71 -6.29
CA ALA A 97 -54.38 -10.17 -7.62
C ALA A 97 -53.16 -10.63 -8.42
N LEU A 98 -52.05 -9.88 -8.35
CA LEU A 98 -50.79 -10.21 -9.03
C LEU A 98 -50.17 -11.52 -8.48
N LEU A 99 -50.24 -11.75 -7.17
CA LEU A 99 -49.76 -12.99 -6.55
C LEU A 99 -50.68 -14.20 -6.81
N ALA A 100 -51.97 -13.96 -7.11
CA ALA A 100 -52.94 -15.00 -7.45
C ALA A 100 -52.73 -15.57 -8.87
N TYR A 101 -52.11 -14.82 -9.79
CA TYR A 101 -51.78 -15.28 -11.14
C TYR A 101 -50.77 -16.45 -11.19
N GLY A 102 -50.21 -16.88 -10.05
CA GLY A 102 -49.46 -18.13 -9.94
C GLY A 102 -48.02 -18.10 -10.48
N HIS A 103 -47.53 -16.95 -10.93
CA HIS A 103 -46.13 -16.80 -11.33
C HIS A 103 -45.18 -16.83 -10.12
N PRO A 104 -43.96 -17.39 -10.26
CA PRO A 104 -43.01 -17.46 -9.16
C PRO A 104 -42.50 -16.06 -8.78
N THR A 105 -42.50 -15.77 -7.48
CA THR A 105 -42.16 -14.46 -6.87
C THR A 105 -40.82 -13.90 -7.35
N ARG A 106 -39.83 -14.77 -7.60
CA ARG A 106 -38.52 -14.38 -8.14
C ARG A 106 -38.61 -13.67 -9.50
N ILE A 107 -39.53 -14.07 -10.39
CA ILE A 107 -39.68 -13.44 -11.72
C ILE A 107 -40.25 -12.04 -11.59
N LEU A 108 -41.20 -11.85 -10.67
CA LEU A 108 -41.82 -10.55 -10.41
C LEU A 108 -40.80 -9.55 -9.86
N VAL A 109 -40.02 -9.98 -8.86
CA VAL A 109 -38.96 -9.16 -8.25
C VAL A 109 -37.87 -8.83 -9.29
N LEU A 110 -37.38 -9.83 -10.03
CA LEU A 110 -36.34 -9.62 -11.04
C LEU A 110 -36.81 -8.72 -12.18
N GLY A 111 -38.06 -8.86 -12.64
CA GLY A 111 -38.59 -8.03 -13.73
C GLY A 111 -38.69 -6.55 -13.33
N LYS A 112 -39.20 -6.27 -12.13
CA LYS A 112 -39.27 -4.91 -11.58
C LYS A 112 -37.90 -4.28 -11.36
N PHE A 113 -36.95 -5.06 -10.80
CA PHE A 113 -35.57 -4.61 -10.63
C PHE A 113 -34.90 -4.30 -11.98
N LEU A 114 -34.94 -5.24 -12.93
CA LEU A 114 -34.31 -5.08 -14.24
C LEU A 114 -34.91 -3.92 -15.04
N ALA A 115 -36.21 -3.66 -14.94
CA ALA A 115 -36.83 -2.49 -15.56
C ALA A 115 -36.25 -1.16 -15.02
N CYS A 116 -36.06 -1.05 -13.70
CA CYS A 116 -35.43 0.13 -13.09
C CYS A 116 -33.95 0.24 -13.48
N THR A 117 -33.23 -0.88 -13.49
CA THR A 117 -31.81 -0.92 -13.89
C THR A 117 -31.63 -0.48 -15.34
N LEU A 118 -32.48 -0.96 -16.26
CA LEU A 118 -32.44 -0.54 -17.66
C LEU A 118 -32.79 0.94 -17.83
N PHE A 119 -33.78 1.44 -17.07
CA PHE A 119 -34.11 2.87 -17.08
C PHE A 119 -32.92 3.72 -16.62
N VAL A 120 -32.31 3.41 -15.48
CA VAL A 120 -31.13 4.14 -14.96
C VAL A 120 -29.92 3.99 -15.88
N SER A 121 -29.71 2.81 -16.48
CA SER A 121 -28.68 2.61 -17.50
C SER A 121 -28.89 3.54 -18.70
N GLY A 122 -30.13 3.71 -19.18
CA GLY A 122 -30.47 4.70 -20.21
C GLY A 122 -30.16 6.13 -19.79
N VAL A 123 -30.45 6.50 -18.54
CA VAL A 123 -30.11 7.82 -17.98
C VAL A 123 -28.60 8.03 -17.91
N LEU A 124 -27.82 7.02 -17.53
CA LEU A 124 -26.35 7.08 -17.53
C LEU A 124 -25.79 7.17 -18.95
N LEU A 125 -26.37 6.47 -19.93
CA LEU A 125 -25.98 6.59 -21.33
C LEU A 125 -26.24 8.00 -21.89
N LEU A 126 -27.19 8.76 -21.34
CA LEU A 126 -27.38 10.16 -21.73
C LEU A 126 -26.27 11.10 -21.23
N THR A 127 -25.39 10.65 -20.32
CA THR A 127 -24.23 11.46 -19.88
C THR A 127 -22.96 11.18 -20.70
N LEU A 128 -22.94 10.11 -21.51
CA LEU A 128 -21.82 9.76 -22.41
C LEU A 128 -21.36 10.87 -23.36
N PRO A 129 -22.22 11.79 -23.84
CA PRO A 129 -21.79 12.92 -24.66
C PRO A 129 -20.71 13.78 -24.00
N VAL A 130 -20.59 13.81 -22.67
CA VAL A 130 -19.58 14.60 -21.96
C VAL A 130 -18.16 14.04 -22.19
N PRO A 131 -17.83 12.78 -21.82
CA PRO A 131 -16.54 12.18 -22.17
C PRO A 131 -16.25 12.22 -23.67
N LEU A 132 -17.26 12.02 -24.53
CA LEU A 132 -17.10 12.12 -25.98
C LEU A 132 -16.67 13.52 -26.41
N ALA A 133 -17.31 14.57 -25.89
CA ALA A 133 -16.91 15.94 -26.16
C ALA A 133 -15.48 16.22 -25.67
N VAL A 134 -15.12 15.79 -24.46
CA VAL A 134 -13.76 15.97 -23.91
C VAL A 134 -12.72 15.25 -24.76
N SER A 135 -13.01 14.03 -25.22
CA SER A 135 -12.11 13.25 -26.06
C SER A 135 -11.83 13.87 -27.44
N ALA A 136 -12.72 14.75 -27.92
CA ALA A 136 -12.50 15.47 -29.17
C ALA A 136 -11.49 16.61 -29.02
N PHE A 137 -11.32 17.15 -27.80
CA PHE A 137 -10.37 18.24 -27.51
C PHE A 137 -9.03 17.74 -26.96
N ALA A 138 -8.98 16.57 -26.34
CA ALA A 138 -7.77 16.03 -25.75
C ALA A 138 -7.75 14.49 -25.65
N ALA A 139 -6.55 13.92 -25.47
CA ALA A 139 -6.37 12.48 -25.28
C ALA A 139 -6.91 12.05 -23.92
N LEU A 140 -8.04 11.34 -23.93
CA LEU A 140 -8.71 10.84 -22.74
C LEU A 140 -8.46 9.34 -22.54
N ASP A 141 -8.21 8.93 -21.30
CA ASP A 141 -8.14 7.51 -20.96
C ASP A 141 -9.54 6.88 -20.95
N TRP A 142 -9.88 6.22 -22.06
CA TRP A 142 -11.15 5.51 -22.23
C TRP A 142 -11.34 4.36 -21.24
N ALA A 143 -10.27 3.77 -20.70
CA ALA A 143 -10.38 2.71 -19.72
C ALA A 143 -10.88 3.25 -18.38
N VAL A 144 -10.37 4.41 -17.95
CA VAL A 144 -10.85 5.11 -16.75
C VAL A 144 -12.32 5.51 -16.91
N VAL A 145 -12.70 6.02 -18.10
CA VAL A 145 -14.11 6.35 -18.41
C VAL A 145 -15.00 5.11 -18.28
N ALA A 146 -14.60 3.99 -18.90
CA ALA A 146 -15.38 2.75 -18.87
C ALA A 146 -15.52 2.18 -17.44
N CYS A 147 -14.44 2.22 -16.65
CA CYS A 147 -14.47 1.80 -15.26
C CYS A 147 -15.34 2.73 -14.39
N GLY A 148 -15.29 4.04 -14.62
CA GLY A 148 -16.16 5.01 -13.93
C GLY A 148 -17.65 4.75 -14.21
N TYR A 149 -18.03 4.51 -15.47
CA TYR A 149 -19.41 4.13 -15.81
C TYR A 149 -19.81 2.78 -15.20
N LEU A 150 -18.93 1.79 -15.21
CA LEU A 150 -19.17 0.49 -14.58
C LEU A 150 -19.38 0.64 -13.06
N ALA A 151 -18.55 1.45 -12.39
CA ALA A 151 -18.65 1.73 -10.95
C ALA A 151 -19.99 2.35 -10.59
N VAL A 152 -20.39 3.40 -11.32
CA VAL A 152 -21.67 4.10 -11.13
C VAL A 152 -22.85 3.18 -11.44
N PHE A 153 -22.75 2.34 -12.47
CA PHE A 153 -23.78 1.36 -12.82
C PHE A 153 -23.96 0.29 -11.72
N LEU A 154 -22.88 -0.27 -11.19
CA LEU A 154 -22.93 -1.25 -10.10
C LEU A 154 -23.48 -0.63 -8.82
N LEU A 155 -23.05 0.58 -8.49
CA LEU A 155 -23.56 1.33 -7.34
C LEU A 155 -25.06 1.63 -7.48
N ALA A 156 -25.50 2.06 -8.67
CA ALA A 156 -26.91 2.27 -8.96
C ALA A 156 -27.72 0.97 -8.78
N CYS A 157 -27.21 -0.17 -9.25
CA CYS A 157 -27.85 -1.47 -9.05
C CYS A 157 -27.99 -1.82 -7.56
N CYS A 158 -26.99 -1.53 -6.72
CA CYS A 158 -27.09 -1.73 -5.28
C CYS A 158 -28.20 -0.87 -4.66
N PHE A 159 -28.22 0.44 -4.94
CA PHE A 159 -29.25 1.31 -4.41
C PHE A 159 -30.65 0.97 -4.92
N LEU A 160 -30.79 0.59 -6.21
CA LEU A 160 -32.06 0.11 -6.75
C LEU A 160 -32.50 -1.18 -6.05
N SER A 161 -31.61 -2.17 -5.86
CA SER A 161 -31.97 -3.43 -5.20
C SER A 161 -32.51 -3.20 -3.78
N ALA A 162 -31.84 -2.34 -3.01
CA ALA A 162 -32.27 -1.92 -1.68
C ALA A 162 -33.59 -1.14 -1.74
N GLY A 163 -33.72 -0.22 -2.69
CA GLY A 163 -34.93 0.59 -2.87
C GLY A 163 -36.18 -0.23 -3.22
N VAL A 164 -36.06 -1.22 -4.10
CA VAL A 164 -37.15 -2.14 -4.42
C VAL A 164 -37.50 -2.99 -3.18
N PHE A 165 -36.51 -3.39 -2.36
CA PHE A 165 -36.74 -4.09 -1.10
C PHE A 165 -37.52 -3.23 -0.08
N PHE A 166 -37.12 -1.98 0.16
CA PHE A 166 -37.83 -1.10 1.10
C PHE A 166 -39.23 -0.74 0.61
N SER A 167 -39.45 -0.58 -0.70
CA SER A 167 -40.79 -0.45 -1.27
C SER A 167 -41.66 -1.68 -0.99
N ALA A 168 -41.06 -2.88 -0.95
CA ALA A 168 -41.78 -4.10 -0.56
C ALA A 168 -42.08 -4.16 0.95
N CYS A 169 -41.38 -3.40 1.80
CA CYS A 169 -41.63 -3.39 3.25
C CYS A 169 -42.80 -2.47 3.66
N SER A 170 -43.13 -1.45 2.87
CA SER A 170 -44.10 -0.42 3.23
C SER A 170 -45.24 -0.31 2.21
N ALA A 171 -46.44 0.07 2.67
CA ALA A 171 -47.57 0.42 1.80
C ALA A 171 -47.60 1.92 1.44
N ASN A 172 -46.74 2.74 2.06
CA ASN A 172 -46.66 4.17 1.82
C ASN A 172 -45.39 4.51 1.01
N ALA A 173 -45.58 5.16 -0.15
CA ALA A 173 -44.49 5.58 -1.03
C ALA A 173 -43.49 6.51 -0.33
N ILE A 174 -43.96 7.42 0.53
CA ILE A 174 -43.09 8.36 1.25
C ILE A 174 -42.17 7.61 2.22
N VAL A 175 -42.72 6.66 2.97
CA VAL A 175 -41.93 5.84 3.92
C VAL A 175 -40.92 4.96 3.17
N SER A 176 -41.33 4.42 2.02
CA SER A 176 -40.45 3.63 1.15
C SER A 176 -39.27 4.45 0.63
N PHE A 177 -39.54 5.69 0.18
CA PHE A 177 -38.53 6.64 -0.25
C PHE A 177 -37.55 6.95 0.88
N LEU A 178 -38.05 7.35 2.06
CA LEU A 178 -37.21 7.74 3.19
C LEU A 178 -36.30 6.61 3.67
N LEU A 179 -36.81 5.38 3.78
CA LEU A 179 -36.00 4.23 4.19
C LEU A 179 -34.89 3.92 3.18
N SER A 180 -35.21 3.96 1.89
CA SER A 180 -34.24 3.72 0.81
C SER A 180 -33.15 4.81 0.78
N PHE A 181 -33.56 6.06 0.99
CA PHE A 181 -32.67 7.21 1.01
C PHE A 181 -31.73 7.17 2.22
N VAL A 182 -32.27 6.91 3.42
CA VAL A 182 -31.46 6.77 4.65
C VAL A 182 -30.48 5.61 4.53
N PHE A 183 -30.90 4.47 3.99
CA PHE A 183 -29.99 3.34 3.73
C PHE A 183 -28.84 3.75 2.82
N SER A 184 -29.16 4.36 1.67
CA SER A 184 -28.16 4.81 0.69
C SER A 184 -27.22 5.86 1.29
N MET A 185 -27.73 6.75 2.15
CA MET A 185 -26.96 7.76 2.85
C MET A 185 -25.96 7.13 3.82
N VAL A 186 -26.41 6.19 4.66
CA VAL A 186 -25.52 5.46 5.57
C VAL A 186 -24.44 4.73 4.78
N PHE A 187 -24.82 4.11 3.66
CA PHE A 187 -23.89 3.36 2.82
C PHE A 187 -22.83 4.24 2.16
N TYR A 188 -23.20 5.45 1.76
CA TYR A 188 -22.29 6.46 1.19
C TYR A 188 -21.34 7.03 2.27
N PHE A 189 -21.87 7.43 3.43
CA PHE A 189 -21.07 8.07 4.46
C PHE A 189 -20.28 7.11 5.35
N ALA A 190 -20.59 5.81 5.36
CA ALA A 190 -19.96 4.83 6.26
C ALA A 190 -18.42 4.80 6.20
N ALA A 191 -17.83 5.14 5.04
CA ALA A 191 -16.38 5.13 4.81
C ALA A 191 -15.75 6.54 4.85
N SER A 192 -16.46 7.56 5.33
CA SER A 192 -15.93 8.92 5.35
C SER A 192 -14.75 9.04 6.31
N SER A 193 -13.78 9.89 5.94
CA SER A 193 -12.56 10.10 6.72
C SER A 193 -12.84 10.58 8.14
N GLN A 194 -13.92 11.34 8.35
CA GLN A 194 -14.37 11.78 9.68
C GLN A 194 -14.84 10.62 10.55
N ILE A 195 -15.50 9.61 9.97
CA ILE A 195 -15.98 8.44 10.71
C ILE A 195 -14.80 7.50 11.01
N LEU A 196 -13.90 7.27 10.04
CA LEU A 196 -12.74 6.40 10.21
C LEU A 196 -11.79 6.88 11.32
N GLN A 197 -11.66 8.20 11.53
CA GLN A 197 -10.82 8.75 12.60
C GLN A 197 -11.36 8.48 14.01
N LEU A 198 -12.63 8.13 14.15
CA LEU A 198 -13.27 7.84 15.44
C LEU A 198 -13.26 6.35 15.79
N LEU A 199 -12.72 5.49 14.91
CA LEU A 199 -12.78 4.03 15.01
C LEU A 199 -11.41 3.45 15.34
N ASP A 200 -11.39 2.39 16.17
CA ASP A 200 -10.17 1.61 16.43
C ASP A 200 -9.74 0.81 15.19
N ALA A 201 -8.45 0.42 15.13
CA ALA A 201 -7.87 -0.31 14.00
C ALA A 201 -8.66 -1.56 13.56
N GLY A 202 -9.21 -2.32 14.53
CA GLY A 202 -10.04 -3.49 14.25
C GLY A 202 -11.38 -3.15 13.58
N LEU A 203 -12.02 -2.06 13.98
CA LEU A 203 -13.27 -1.58 13.38
C LEU A 203 -13.01 -0.92 12.01
N ILE A 204 -11.90 -0.21 11.85
CA ILE A 204 -11.47 0.34 10.54
C ILE A 204 -11.34 -0.79 9.51
N ALA A 205 -10.73 -1.92 9.90
CA ALA A 205 -10.58 -3.07 9.00
C ALA A 205 -11.94 -3.64 8.57
N LEU A 206 -12.93 -3.69 9.46
CA LEU A 206 -14.30 -4.11 9.13
C LEU A 206 -15.01 -3.09 8.23
N VAL A 207 -14.91 -1.81 8.54
CA VAL A 207 -15.51 -0.75 7.72
C VAL A 207 -14.95 -0.77 6.31
N ARG A 208 -13.63 -0.95 6.15
CA ARG A 208 -13.00 -1.08 4.83
C ARG A 208 -13.52 -2.25 4.01
N GLN A 209 -13.88 -3.36 4.64
CA GLN A 209 -14.43 -4.54 3.95
C GLN A 209 -15.90 -4.40 3.56
N PHE A 210 -16.66 -3.55 4.26
CA PHE A 210 -18.11 -3.37 4.04
C PHE A 210 -18.47 -2.01 3.43
N SER A 211 -17.48 -1.18 3.09
CA SER A 211 -17.70 0.14 2.53
C SER A 211 -17.81 0.09 1.01
N ALA A 212 -18.99 0.40 0.48
CA ALA A 212 -19.14 0.53 -0.97
C ALA A 212 -18.37 1.70 -1.57
N MET A 213 -18.14 2.76 -0.80
CA MET A 213 -17.42 3.93 -1.30
C MET A 213 -15.95 3.60 -1.62
N LEU A 214 -15.27 2.80 -0.79
CA LEU A 214 -13.88 2.40 -1.07
C LEU A 214 -13.76 1.46 -2.28
N HIS A 215 -14.71 0.54 -2.45
CA HIS A 215 -14.81 -0.30 -3.66
C HIS A 215 -15.22 0.51 -4.91
N PHE A 216 -15.92 1.64 -4.73
CA PHE A 216 -16.27 2.54 -5.81
C PHE A 216 -15.07 3.38 -6.27
N GLU A 217 -14.29 3.93 -5.34
CA GLU A 217 -13.10 4.75 -5.63
C GLU A 217 -12.01 3.96 -6.37
N THR A 218 -11.80 2.70 -5.99
CA THR A 218 -10.86 1.79 -6.67
C THR A 218 -11.23 1.59 -8.14
N LEU A 219 -12.50 1.28 -8.43
CA LEU A 219 -13.02 1.20 -9.80
C LEU A 219 -12.94 2.54 -10.54
N LEU A 220 -13.24 3.65 -9.87
CA LEU A 220 -13.18 4.99 -10.47
C LEU A 220 -11.77 5.36 -10.94
N ASN A 221 -10.73 4.84 -10.28
CA ASN A 221 -9.34 5.02 -10.67
C ASN A 221 -8.90 4.17 -11.89
N GLY A 222 -9.79 3.42 -12.54
CA GLY A 222 -9.45 2.59 -13.71
C GLY A 222 -8.90 1.21 -13.36
N VAL A 223 -8.98 0.84 -12.09
CA VAL A 223 -8.50 -0.44 -11.58
C VAL A 223 -9.69 -1.37 -11.37
N LEU A 224 -9.71 -2.47 -12.10
CA LEU A 224 -10.78 -3.45 -12.01
C LEU A 224 -10.31 -4.65 -11.17
N SER A 225 -10.73 -4.67 -9.90
CA SER A 225 -10.58 -5.83 -9.03
C SER A 225 -11.81 -6.73 -9.10
N LEU A 226 -11.59 -8.04 -9.18
CA LEU A 226 -12.68 -9.02 -9.07
C LEU A 226 -13.43 -8.90 -7.74
N GLN A 227 -12.74 -8.51 -6.66
CA GLN A 227 -13.34 -8.35 -5.34
C GLN A 227 -14.38 -7.23 -5.33
N ASP A 228 -14.10 -6.09 -5.96
CA ASP A 228 -15.01 -4.94 -5.97
C ASP A 228 -16.31 -5.29 -6.70
N ILE A 229 -16.21 -5.98 -7.84
CA ILE A 229 -17.38 -6.43 -8.62
C ILE A 229 -18.20 -7.45 -7.83
N LEU A 230 -17.55 -8.45 -7.23
CA LEU A 230 -18.23 -9.46 -6.43
C LEU A 230 -18.89 -8.86 -5.19
N TYR A 231 -18.26 -7.86 -4.58
CA TYR A 231 -18.82 -7.10 -3.47
C TYR A 231 -20.15 -6.43 -3.86
N PHE A 232 -20.19 -5.65 -4.95
CA PHE A 232 -21.44 -5.03 -5.40
C PHE A 232 -22.50 -6.08 -5.76
N LEU A 233 -22.11 -7.15 -6.46
CA LEU A 233 -23.01 -8.24 -6.82
C LEU A 233 -23.59 -8.96 -5.60
N SER A 234 -22.81 -9.10 -4.53
CA SER A 234 -23.23 -9.69 -3.26
C SER A 234 -24.36 -8.91 -2.61
N ILE A 235 -24.25 -7.57 -2.60
CA ILE A 235 -25.27 -6.67 -2.04
C ILE A 235 -26.55 -6.75 -2.86
N ILE A 236 -26.42 -6.67 -4.20
CA ILE A 236 -27.56 -6.80 -5.10
C ILE A 236 -28.30 -8.10 -4.83
N PHE A 237 -27.56 -9.21 -4.73
CA PHE A 237 -28.13 -10.52 -4.47
C PHE A 237 -28.85 -10.59 -3.12
N VAL A 238 -28.22 -10.10 -2.03
CA VAL A 238 -28.82 -10.10 -0.69
C VAL A 238 -30.15 -9.33 -0.66
N PHE A 239 -30.19 -8.12 -1.22
CA PHE A 239 -31.42 -7.33 -1.23
C PHE A 239 -32.52 -7.91 -2.12
N LEU A 240 -32.18 -8.53 -3.25
CA LEU A 240 -33.15 -9.25 -4.08
C LEU A 240 -33.73 -10.47 -3.38
N VAL A 241 -32.89 -11.25 -2.67
CA VAL A 241 -33.34 -12.40 -1.87
C VAL A 241 -34.26 -11.94 -0.73
N LEU A 242 -33.89 -10.86 -0.03
CA LEU A 242 -34.74 -10.25 1.01
C LEU A 242 -36.07 -9.75 0.44
N ASN A 243 -36.07 -9.18 -0.76
CA ASN A 243 -37.28 -8.74 -1.44
C ASN A 243 -38.22 -9.91 -1.74
N VAL A 244 -37.68 -10.98 -2.36
CA VAL A 244 -38.43 -12.22 -2.60
C VAL A 244 -39.02 -12.75 -1.29
N PHE A 245 -38.25 -12.75 -0.21
CA PHE A 245 -38.73 -13.19 1.10
C PHE A 245 -39.91 -12.34 1.63
N VAL A 246 -39.83 -11.02 1.53
CA VAL A 246 -40.90 -10.11 1.99
C VAL A 246 -42.17 -10.27 1.17
N VAL A 247 -42.05 -10.42 -0.15
CA VAL A 247 -43.20 -10.63 -1.04
C VAL A 247 -43.81 -12.02 -0.82
N GLU A 248 -42.99 -13.07 -0.67
CA GLU A 248 -43.45 -14.44 -0.41
C GLU A 248 -44.14 -14.55 0.96
N ARG A 249 -43.66 -13.84 1.98
CA ARG A 249 -44.33 -13.72 3.28
C ARG A 249 -45.74 -13.15 3.17
N GLY A 250 -45.99 -12.29 2.17
CA GLY A 250 -47.33 -11.79 1.84
C GLY A 250 -48.31 -12.85 1.32
N ARG A 251 -47.81 -14.01 0.86
CA ARG A 251 -48.63 -15.14 0.37
C ARG A 251 -49.04 -16.12 1.48
N TRP A 252 -48.44 -16.03 2.67
CA TRP A 252 -48.67 -16.98 3.75
C TRP A 252 -50.08 -16.82 4.32
N SER A 253 -50.91 -17.85 4.20
CA SER A 253 -52.23 -17.91 4.84
C SER A 253 -52.10 -18.32 6.32
N ARG A 254 -53.02 -17.86 7.18
CA ARG A 254 -52.95 -18.01 8.64
C ARG A 254 -52.94 -19.46 9.18
N PRO A 255 -53.47 -20.49 8.49
CA PRO A 255 -53.18 -21.88 8.82
C PRO A 255 -52.31 -22.55 7.74
N GLY A 256 -51.24 -21.89 7.27
CA GLY A 256 -50.32 -22.44 6.27
C GLY A 256 -49.30 -23.41 6.86
N ASN A 257 -48.77 -24.30 6.02
CA ASN A 257 -47.76 -25.32 6.35
C ASN A 257 -46.52 -24.69 7.03
N THR A 258 -46.42 -24.82 8.36
CA THR A 258 -45.34 -24.25 9.18
C THR A 258 -43.94 -24.72 8.73
N LEU A 259 -43.84 -25.93 8.16
CA LEU A 259 -42.60 -26.46 7.61
C LEU A 259 -42.13 -25.68 6.38
N TYR A 260 -43.05 -25.30 5.49
CA TYR A 260 -42.71 -24.48 4.31
C TYR A 260 -42.25 -23.08 4.74
N HIS A 261 -42.95 -22.45 5.68
CA HIS A 261 -42.58 -21.12 6.17
C HIS A 261 -41.19 -21.12 6.84
N ASN A 262 -40.89 -22.13 7.66
CA ASN A 262 -39.58 -22.27 8.29
C ASN A 262 -38.50 -22.62 7.27
N GLY A 263 -38.82 -23.48 6.29
CA GLY A 263 -37.91 -23.82 5.19
C GLY A 263 -37.50 -22.60 4.38
N VAL A 264 -38.45 -21.73 4.01
CA VAL A 264 -38.16 -20.47 3.31
C VAL A 264 -37.30 -19.53 4.16
N ARG A 265 -37.58 -19.40 5.47
CA ARG A 265 -36.75 -18.59 6.38
C ARG A 265 -35.31 -19.10 6.47
N ILE A 266 -35.15 -20.41 6.66
CA ILE A 266 -33.83 -21.06 6.77
C ILE A 266 -33.08 -20.91 5.44
N LEU A 267 -33.74 -21.13 4.29
CA LEU A 267 -33.13 -20.96 2.98
C LEU A 267 -32.64 -19.52 2.75
N THR A 268 -33.46 -18.52 3.08
CA THR A 268 -33.06 -17.11 2.98
C THR A 268 -31.86 -16.82 3.88
N LEU A 269 -31.87 -17.28 5.13
CA LEU A 269 -30.74 -17.11 6.06
C LEU A 269 -29.48 -17.80 5.57
N LEU A 270 -29.58 -19.01 5.02
CA LEU A 270 -28.45 -19.75 4.45
C LEU A 270 -27.88 -19.05 3.22
N LEU A 271 -28.73 -18.52 2.32
CA LEU A 271 -28.27 -17.77 1.15
C LEU A 271 -27.52 -16.50 1.57
N ILE A 272 -28.07 -15.73 2.51
CA ILE A 272 -27.40 -14.52 3.04
C ILE A 272 -26.09 -14.91 3.75
N GLY A 273 -26.12 -15.93 4.62
CA GLY A 273 -24.95 -16.42 5.33
C GLY A 273 -23.84 -16.92 4.40
N ASN A 274 -24.20 -17.63 3.32
CA ASN A 274 -23.25 -18.08 2.30
C ASN A 274 -22.60 -16.90 1.58
N VAL A 275 -23.39 -15.89 1.19
CA VAL A 275 -22.86 -14.69 0.54
C VAL A 275 -21.92 -13.91 1.45
N LEU A 276 -22.27 -13.73 2.73
CA LEU A 276 -21.41 -13.09 3.71
C LEU A 276 -20.12 -13.89 3.95
N CYS A 277 -20.22 -15.22 4.03
CA CYS A 277 -19.07 -16.10 4.17
C CYS A 277 -18.15 -16.05 2.95
N ALA A 278 -18.73 -16.09 1.74
CA ALA A 278 -17.99 -15.96 0.48
C ALA A 278 -17.26 -14.63 0.40
N ASN A 279 -17.90 -13.52 0.78
CA ASN A 279 -17.26 -12.21 0.80
C ASN A 279 -16.08 -12.14 1.77
N PHE A 280 -16.21 -12.75 2.96
CA PHE A 280 -15.13 -12.83 3.94
C PHE A 280 -13.96 -13.72 3.50
N LEU A 281 -14.25 -14.82 2.81
CA LEU A 281 -13.22 -15.70 2.24
C LEU A 281 -12.49 -15.01 1.08
N LEU A 282 -13.23 -14.33 0.20
CA LEU A 282 -12.68 -13.55 -0.91
C LEU A 282 -11.78 -12.43 -0.42
N ALA A 283 -12.10 -11.77 0.69
CA ALA A 283 -11.24 -10.74 1.29
C ALA A 283 -9.86 -11.26 1.72
N LYS A 284 -9.70 -12.57 1.95
CA LYS A 284 -8.41 -13.20 2.29
C LYS A 284 -7.65 -13.70 1.06
N TRP A 285 -8.33 -13.87 -0.06
CA TRP A 285 -7.72 -14.34 -1.30
C TRP A 285 -7.21 -13.13 -2.07
N GLN A 286 -5.98 -13.19 -2.60
CA GLN A 286 -5.47 -12.14 -3.49
C GLN A 286 -6.19 -12.25 -4.85
N PRO A 287 -7.20 -11.41 -5.14
CA PRO A 287 -7.99 -11.55 -6.34
C PRO A 287 -7.20 -11.01 -7.53
N MET A 288 -7.55 -11.49 -8.72
CA MET A 288 -7.03 -10.95 -9.97
C MET A 288 -7.44 -9.47 -10.06
N ARG A 289 -6.44 -8.58 -10.08
CA ARG A 289 -6.59 -7.14 -10.24
C ARG A 289 -6.04 -6.75 -11.61
N LEU A 290 -6.86 -6.06 -12.39
CA LEU A 290 -6.52 -5.60 -13.73
C LEU A 290 -6.47 -4.07 -13.72
N ASP A 291 -5.27 -3.52 -13.86
CA ASP A 291 -5.09 -2.11 -14.17
C ASP A 291 -5.29 -1.93 -15.69
N LEU A 292 -6.34 -1.21 -16.04
CA LEU A 292 -6.71 -0.95 -17.43
C LEU A 292 -6.25 0.44 -17.90
N THR A 293 -5.65 1.25 -17.03
CA THR A 293 -5.17 2.60 -17.38
C THR A 293 -4.13 2.54 -18.52
N ALA A 294 -4.13 3.56 -19.37
CA ALA A 294 -3.31 3.59 -20.59
C ALA A 294 -1.81 3.38 -20.31
N ASP A 295 -1.30 4.03 -19.26
CA ASP A 295 0.11 3.95 -18.85
C ASP A 295 0.37 2.97 -17.69
N LYS A 296 -0.65 2.21 -17.26
CA LYS A 296 -0.57 1.28 -16.12
C LYS A 296 -0.05 1.95 -14.84
N HIS A 297 -0.56 3.15 -14.55
CA HIS A 297 -0.13 3.97 -13.42
C HIS A 297 -0.27 3.27 -12.06
N TYR A 298 -1.15 2.27 -11.96
CA TYR A 298 -1.44 1.51 -10.75
C TYR A 298 -0.94 0.07 -10.83
N SER A 299 0.07 -0.21 -11.65
CA SER A 299 0.70 -1.53 -11.78
C SER A 299 2.21 -1.43 -11.87
N LEU A 300 2.90 -2.24 -11.07
CA LEU A 300 4.37 -2.30 -11.13
C LEU A 300 4.85 -2.90 -12.45
N GLY A 301 5.91 -2.31 -12.99
CA GLY A 301 6.65 -2.81 -14.13
C GLY A 301 7.19 -4.23 -13.91
N THR A 302 7.36 -4.98 -15.00
CA THR A 302 7.86 -6.36 -14.95
C THR A 302 9.27 -6.46 -14.36
N ALA A 303 10.10 -5.46 -14.58
CA ALA A 303 11.44 -5.36 -13.99
C ALA A 303 11.35 -5.24 -12.45
N THR A 304 10.51 -4.34 -11.94
CA THR A 304 10.27 -4.13 -10.51
C THR A 304 9.76 -5.40 -9.84
N LYS A 305 8.78 -6.08 -10.44
CA LYS A 305 8.28 -7.39 -9.98
C LYS A 305 9.37 -8.43 -9.84
N LYS A 306 10.30 -8.49 -10.81
CA LYS A 306 11.43 -9.42 -10.78
C LYS A 306 12.39 -9.13 -9.63
N TYR A 307 12.65 -7.86 -9.33
CA TYR A 307 13.49 -7.47 -8.19
C TYR A 307 12.83 -7.75 -6.84
N LEU A 308 11.52 -7.46 -6.71
CA LEU A 308 10.78 -7.79 -5.49
C LEU A 308 10.76 -9.29 -5.20
N GLY A 309 10.78 -10.14 -6.24
CA GLY A 309 10.91 -11.59 -6.09
C GLY A 309 12.28 -12.09 -5.61
N GLN A 310 13.32 -11.25 -5.60
CA GLN A 310 14.69 -11.59 -5.17
C GLN A 310 14.99 -11.13 -3.72
N ILE A 311 13.96 -10.66 -3.00
CA ILE A 311 14.11 -10.19 -1.62
C ILE A 311 14.13 -11.39 -0.66
N ASP A 312 15.26 -11.57 0.01
CA ASP A 312 15.52 -12.72 0.89
C ASP A 312 15.45 -12.39 2.40
N ALA A 313 15.24 -11.11 2.76
CA ALA A 313 15.18 -10.62 4.14
C ALA A 313 14.18 -9.46 4.26
N PRO A 314 13.74 -9.07 5.48
CA PRO A 314 12.76 -7.99 5.65
C PRO A 314 13.21 -6.66 5.02
N LEU A 315 12.40 -6.12 4.11
CA LEU A 315 12.55 -4.82 3.46
C LEU A 315 11.40 -3.92 3.94
N LEU A 316 11.72 -2.80 4.57
CA LEU A 316 10.74 -1.82 5.02
C LEU A 316 10.72 -0.62 4.05
N ILE A 317 9.56 -0.31 3.49
CA ILE A 317 9.30 0.93 2.75
C ILE A 317 8.35 1.79 3.58
N ARG A 318 8.85 2.88 4.17
CA ARG A 318 8.06 3.77 5.02
C ARG A 318 7.92 5.14 4.35
N ALA A 319 6.70 5.57 4.07
CA ALA A 319 6.42 6.89 3.54
C ALA A 319 5.97 7.85 4.63
N TYR A 320 6.69 8.96 4.76
CA TYR A 320 6.40 10.04 5.67
C TYR A 320 5.63 11.13 4.93
N LEU A 321 4.30 11.10 5.05
CA LEU A 321 3.37 11.93 4.28
C LEU A 321 2.41 12.68 5.21
N SER A 322 2.56 14.00 5.30
CA SER A 322 1.67 14.82 6.15
C SER A 322 0.21 14.79 5.67
N LYS A 323 -0.75 14.68 6.59
CA LYS A 323 -2.21 14.71 6.33
C LYS A 323 -2.68 16.08 5.83
N LYS A 324 -2.11 17.15 6.39
CA LYS A 324 -2.35 18.54 5.96
C LYS A 324 -1.13 19.02 5.17
N SER A 325 -1.29 19.14 3.86
CA SER A 325 -0.26 19.58 2.91
C SER A 325 -0.84 20.61 1.93
N HIS A 326 0.02 21.19 1.09
CA HIS A 326 -0.43 22.08 0.00
C HIS A 326 -1.44 21.35 -0.91
N PRO A 327 -2.52 22.00 -1.39
CA PRO A 327 -3.48 21.40 -2.33
C PRO A 327 -2.85 20.74 -3.57
N MET A 328 -1.78 21.32 -4.15
CA MET A 328 -1.02 20.74 -5.26
C MET A 328 -0.27 19.45 -4.90
N LEU A 329 0.01 19.18 -3.63
CA LEU A 329 0.63 17.94 -3.19
C LEU A 329 -0.38 16.83 -2.92
N MET A 330 -1.68 17.14 -2.78
CA MET A 330 -2.70 16.13 -2.50
C MET A 330 -2.80 15.07 -3.61
N PRO A 331 -2.91 15.42 -4.91
CA PRO A 331 -2.98 14.41 -5.97
C PRO A 331 -1.74 13.51 -6.01
N ILE A 332 -0.56 14.11 -5.85
CA ILE A 332 0.75 13.44 -5.84
C ILE A 332 0.85 12.48 -4.65
N LYS A 333 0.37 12.90 -3.48
CA LYS A 333 0.33 12.06 -2.29
C LYS A 333 -0.55 10.83 -2.49
N ASP A 334 -1.73 11.01 -3.08
CA ASP A 334 -2.67 9.92 -3.34
C ASP A 334 -2.10 8.94 -4.36
N GLU A 335 -1.45 9.44 -5.41
CA GLU A 335 -0.77 8.64 -6.42
C GLU A 335 0.40 7.83 -5.82
N LEU A 336 1.25 8.47 -5.00
CA LEU A 336 2.35 7.79 -4.31
C LEU A 336 1.84 6.74 -3.32
N THR A 337 0.76 7.04 -2.59
CA THR A 337 0.10 6.11 -1.68
C THR A 337 -0.45 4.90 -2.43
N ALA A 338 -1.08 5.12 -3.58
CA ALA A 338 -1.57 4.06 -4.44
C ALA A 338 -0.41 3.18 -4.96
N LEU A 339 0.68 3.78 -5.42
CA LEU A 339 1.88 3.05 -5.86
C LEU A 339 2.48 2.21 -4.74
N LEU A 340 2.67 2.78 -3.55
CA LEU A 340 3.20 2.07 -2.38
C LEU A 340 2.29 0.93 -1.96
N SER A 341 0.97 1.11 -2.07
CA SER A 341 0.04 0.01 -1.87
C SER A 341 0.29 -1.11 -2.87
N GLU A 342 0.59 -0.84 -4.15
CA GLU A 342 0.95 -1.89 -5.12
C GLU A 342 2.21 -2.65 -4.72
N TYR A 343 3.23 -1.95 -4.22
CA TYR A 343 4.41 -2.60 -3.65
C TYR A 343 3.99 -3.58 -2.55
N ALA A 344 3.17 -3.17 -1.60
CA ALA A 344 2.68 -4.02 -0.52
C ALA A 344 1.90 -5.26 -1.02
N HIS A 345 1.12 -5.12 -2.09
CA HIS A 345 0.31 -6.21 -2.63
C HIS A 345 1.13 -7.22 -3.45
N VAL A 346 2.09 -6.73 -4.22
CA VAL A 346 2.95 -7.54 -5.11
C VAL A 346 4.17 -8.12 -4.37
N GLY A 347 4.61 -7.43 -3.32
CA GLY A 347 5.76 -7.81 -2.52
C GLY A 347 5.64 -9.20 -1.90
N ASN A 348 6.78 -9.86 -1.72
CA ASN A 348 6.84 -11.10 -0.97
C ASN A 348 6.57 -10.82 0.52
N ARG A 349 6.39 -11.87 1.34
CA ARG A 349 6.17 -11.79 2.81
C ARG A 349 7.23 -10.99 3.61
N TYR A 350 8.33 -10.62 2.97
CA TYR A 350 9.42 -9.86 3.54
C TYR A 350 9.30 -8.36 3.29
N LEU A 351 8.40 -7.91 2.41
CA LEU A 351 8.19 -6.50 2.17
C LEU A 351 7.10 -5.96 3.09
N GLU A 352 7.44 -4.96 3.88
CA GLU A 352 6.52 -4.22 4.72
C GLU A 352 6.43 -2.78 4.21
N VAL A 353 5.20 -2.27 4.02
CA VAL A 353 4.97 -0.91 3.55
C VAL A 353 4.12 -0.16 4.57
N GLU A 354 4.63 0.97 5.03
CA GLU A 354 3.98 1.79 6.05
C GLU A 354 3.81 3.23 5.56
N ILE A 355 2.67 3.84 5.85
CA ILE A 355 2.40 5.25 5.57
C ILE A 355 2.11 5.94 6.89
N VAL A 356 2.95 6.90 7.23
CA VAL A 356 2.99 7.55 8.53
C VAL A 356 2.95 9.07 8.35
N ASP A 357 2.19 9.76 9.19
CA ASP A 357 2.37 11.20 9.37
C ASP A 357 3.23 11.40 10.63
N PRO A 358 4.48 11.91 10.51
CA PRO A 358 5.33 12.19 11.67
C PRO A 358 4.64 13.01 12.76
N ARG A 359 3.67 13.86 12.38
CA ARG A 359 2.98 14.75 13.32
C ARG A 359 1.99 14.04 14.23
N ASP A 360 1.59 12.82 13.90
CA ASP A 360 0.65 12.06 14.73
C ASP A 360 1.33 11.51 16.00
N ASP A 361 2.62 11.17 15.94
CA ASP A 361 3.39 10.57 17.04
C ASP A 361 4.77 11.24 17.22
N PRO A 362 5.01 11.96 18.34
CA PRO A 362 6.29 12.61 18.64
C PRO A 362 7.49 11.67 18.62
N TYR A 363 7.33 10.38 18.97
CA TYR A 363 8.44 9.43 18.94
C TYR A 363 8.88 9.11 17.51
N GLN A 364 7.93 8.98 16.59
CA GLN A 364 8.21 8.72 15.18
C GLN A 364 8.81 9.94 14.48
N GLU A 365 8.39 11.15 14.86
CA GLU A 365 9.03 12.39 14.40
C GLU A 365 10.49 12.47 14.86
N MET A 366 10.76 12.17 16.13
CA MET A 366 12.13 12.14 16.66
C MET A 366 12.98 11.07 15.97
N GLU A 367 12.45 9.86 15.74
CA GLU A 367 13.16 8.82 15.00
C GLU A 367 13.47 9.26 13.56
N ALA A 368 12.49 9.83 12.86
CA ALA A 368 12.64 10.32 11.48
C ALA A 368 13.77 11.36 11.35
N VAL A 369 13.79 12.34 12.26
CA VAL A 369 14.79 13.41 12.26
C VAL A 369 16.17 12.89 12.71
N SER A 370 16.24 12.16 13.82
CA SER A 370 17.51 11.77 14.45
C SER A 370 18.23 10.63 13.73
N LYS A 371 17.48 9.63 13.26
CA LYS A 371 18.04 8.41 12.67
C LYS A 371 18.18 8.49 11.16
N TYR A 372 17.20 9.11 10.49
CA TYR A 372 17.13 9.14 9.03
C TYR A 372 17.34 10.54 8.43
N GLY A 373 17.47 11.58 9.26
CA GLY A 373 17.71 12.96 8.79
C GLY A 373 16.51 13.60 8.08
N ILE A 374 15.30 13.06 8.25
CA ILE A 374 14.10 13.50 7.54
C ILE A 374 13.56 14.77 8.19
N GLN A 375 13.49 15.86 7.43
CA GLN A 375 13.02 17.16 7.91
C GLN A 375 11.77 17.63 7.16
N SER A 376 10.96 18.48 7.79
CA SER A 376 9.79 19.06 7.12
C SER A 376 10.23 20.07 6.06
N THR A 377 9.67 19.99 4.85
CA THR A 377 9.92 20.96 3.79
C THR A 377 8.85 22.07 3.84
N PRO A 378 9.22 23.36 3.84
CA PRO A 378 8.26 24.45 3.76
C PRO A 378 7.72 24.59 2.33
N PHE A 379 6.40 24.56 2.18
CA PHE A 379 5.72 24.84 0.91
C PHE A 379 4.97 26.17 1.01
N GLN A 380 5.17 27.07 0.05
CA GLN A 380 4.44 28.33 0.00
C GLN A 380 3.05 28.12 -0.60
N VAL A 381 2.00 28.53 0.12
CA VAL A 381 0.60 28.47 -0.29
C VAL A 381 0.10 29.88 -0.52
N ASN A 382 -0.32 30.20 -1.74
CA ASN A 382 -1.04 31.45 -2.01
C ASN A 382 -2.54 31.17 -1.95
N ASP A 383 -3.18 31.51 -0.82
CA ASP A 383 -4.64 31.56 -0.74
C ASP A 383 -5.14 32.91 -1.27
N ARG A 384 -6.43 33.02 -1.63
CA ARG A 384 -7.05 34.23 -2.22
C ARG A 384 -6.82 35.53 -1.43
N PHE A 385 -6.36 35.44 -0.17
CA PHE A 385 -6.15 36.58 0.72
C PHE A 385 -4.74 36.68 1.33
N GLN A 386 -3.95 35.60 1.43
CA GLN A 386 -2.60 35.62 2.03
C GLN A 386 -1.69 34.49 1.50
N ALA A 387 -0.39 34.78 1.41
CA ALA A 387 0.66 33.79 1.26
C ALA A 387 1.00 33.19 2.64
N SER A 388 0.84 31.88 2.83
CA SER A 388 1.15 31.16 4.06
C SER A 388 2.12 30.01 3.78
N TYR A 389 3.11 29.81 4.65
CA TYR A 389 4.01 28.66 4.55
C TYR A 389 3.44 27.48 5.33
N ILE A 390 3.21 26.35 4.65
CA ILE A 390 2.83 25.09 5.29
C ILE A 390 4.03 24.16 5.22
N ASN A 391 4.61 23.85 6.38
CA ASN A 391 5.61 22.79 6.49
C ASN A 391 4.91 21.45 6.25
N ALA A 392 5.47 20.59 5.41
CA ALA A 392 4.94 19.25 5.17
C ALA A 392 6.08 18.24 5.01
N TYR A 393 5.84 17.01 5.44
CA TYR A 393 6.72 15.88 5.17
C TYR A 393 6.29 15.20 3.87
N PHE A 394 7.25 15.02 2.96
CA PHE A 394 7.08 14.26 1.72
C PHE A 394 8.35 13.45 1.43
N HIS A 395 8.52 12.33 2.14
CA HIS A 395 9.72 11.49 2.06
C HIS A 395 9.35 10.02 2.00
N VAL A 396 10.16 9.21 1.31
CA VAL A 396 10.05 7.74 1.32
C VAL A 396 11.36 7.14 1.79
N LEU A 397 11.33 6.41 2.89
CA LEU A 397 12.44 5.64 3.43
C LEU A 397 12.38 4.21 2.90
N VAL A 398 13.49 3.72 2.36
CA VAL A 398 13.68 2.31 2.00
C VAL A 398 14.78 1.75 2.89
N GLN A 399 14.47 0.75 3.70
CA GLN A 399 15.39 0.13 4.65
C GLN A 399 15.46 -1.39 4.42
N TYR A 400 16.69 -1.92 4.36
CA TYR A 400 16.96 -3.35 4.28
C TYR A 400 18.08 -3.72 5.25
N GLY A 401 17.73 -4.42 6.33
CA GLY A 401 18.65 -4.65 7.44
C GLY A 401 19.10 -3.36 8.11
N ASP A 402 20.41 -3.12 8.16
CA ASP A 402 21.07 -1.93 8.69
C ASP A 402 21.25 -0.80 7.66
N GLN A 403 21.04 -1.10 6.38
CA GLN A 403 21.19 -0.15 5.29
C GLN A 403 19.86 0.55 5.00
N PHE A 404 19.92 1.84 4.69
CA PHE A 404 18.74 2.62 4.30
C PHE A 404 19.05 3.67 3.22
N GLU A 405 18.01 4.14 2.54
CA GLU A 405 18.05 5.26 1.60
C GLU A 405 16.76 6.08 1.74
N VAL A 406 16.92 7.41 1.79
CA VAL A 406 15.81 8.36 1.91
C VAL A 406 15.59 9.04 0.57
N LEU A 407 14.34 9.05 0.11
CA LEU A 407 13.91 9.74 -1.10
C LEU A 407 13.12 10.99 -0.72
N ASP A 408 13.69 12.15 -0.99
CA ASP A 408 13.07 13.44 -0.73
C ASP A 408 12.13 13.88 -1.86
N ALA A 409 11.38 14.96 -1.64
CA ALA A 409 10.55 15.62 -2.64
C ALA A 409 11.28 15.88 -3.97
N LYS A 410 12.58 16.25 -3.95
CA LYS A 410 13.38 16.49 -5.16
C LYS A 410 13.54 15.25 -6.04
N ASN A 411 13.55 14.05 -5.43
CA ASN A 411 13.71 12.79 -6.14
C ASN A 411 12.38 12.26 -6.68
N LEU A 412 11.28 12.62 -6.01
CA LEU A 412 9.95 12.08 -6.27
C LEU A 412 9.09 13.00 -7.14
N ILE A 413 9.30 14.31 -7.07
CA ILE A 413 8.47 15.34 -7.69
C ILE A 413 9.24 16.01 -8.84
N ASP A 414 8.57 16.20 -9.97
CA ASP A 414 9.00 17.06 -11.06
C ASP A 414 8.19 18.36 -11.04
N MET A 415 8.86 19.48 -11.32
CA MET A 415 8.24 20.82 -11.34
C MET A 415 8.34 21.36 -12.77
N LYS A 416 7.22 21.38 -13.48
CA LYS A 416 7.14 21.95 -14.82
C LYS A 416 6.53 23.35 -14.75
N LEU A 417 7.31 24.35 -15.15
CA LEU A 417 6.81 25.70 -15.39
C LEU A 417 6.00 25.69 -16.69
N ILE A 418 4.69 25.88 -16.59
CA ILE A 418 3.81 25.99 -17.76
C ILE A 418 3.82 27.43 -18.28
N ASN A 419 3.81 28.42 -17.37
CA ASN A 419 3.87 29.86 -17.65
C ASN A 419 4.69 30.60 -16.57
N GLU A 420 5.02 31.89 -16.76
CA GLU A 420 5.76 32.71 -15.76
C GLU A 420 5.07 32.80 -14.38
N THR A 421 3.78 32.45 -14.28
CA THR A 421 2.98 32.52 -13.04
C THR A 421 2.37 31.19 -12.58
N GLU A 422 2.47 30.10 -13.36
CA GLU A 422 1.83 28.81 -13.02
C GLU A 422 2.83 27.65 -13.09
N MET A 423 3.05 27.01 -11.94
CA MET A 423 3.83 25.79 -11.78
C MET A 423 2.90 24.57 -11.70
N GLU A 424 3.12 23.58 -12.57
CA GLU A 424 2.55 22.25 -12.44
C GLU A 424 3.53 21.35 -11.69
N ILE A 425 3.04 20.74 -10.62
CA ILE A 425 3.81 19.85 -9.76
C ILE A 425 3.27 18.43 -10.03
N GLY A 426 4.13 17.50 -10.43
CA GLY A 426 3.75 16.11 -10.71
C GLY A 426 4.77 15.11 -10.17
N LEU A 427 4.41 13.83 -10.08
CA LEU A 427 5.40 12.80 -9.77
C LEU A 427 6.33 12.59 -10.97
N ARG A 428 7.64 12.48 -10.71
CA ARG A 428 8.65 12.31 -11.77
C ARG A 428 8.60 10.91 -12.37
N ASN A 429 9.11 9.94 -11.63
CA ASN A 429 9.09 8.50 -11.92
C ASN A 429 9.27 7.76 -10.60
N PRO A 430 8.25 7.80 -9.72
CA PRO A 430 8.35 7.33 -8.34
C PRO A 430 8.67 5.83 -8.27
N GLU A 431 8.14 5.02 -9.19
CA GLU A 431 8.46 3.59 -9.27
C GLU A 431 9.96 3.36 -9.49
N TYR A 432 10.56 4.09 -10.44
CA TYR A 432 11.99 3.98 -10.74
C TYR A 432 12.83 4.42 -9.54
N ALA A 433 12.48 5.54 -8.89
CA ALA A 433 13.19 6.06 -7.73
C ALA A 433 13.19 5.04 -6.57
N ILE A 434 12.01 4.49 -6.25
CA ILE A 434 11.85 3.49 -5.19
C ILE A 434 12.59 2.19 -5.57
N THR A 435 12.41 1.68 -6.79
CA THR A 435 13.07 0.44 -7.23
C THR A 435 14.60 0.59 -7.24
N SER A 436 15.10 1.75 -7.65
CA SER A 436 16.53 2.06 -7.65
C SER A 436 17.08 2.13 -6.23
N ALA A 437 16.36 2.75 -5.29
CA ALA A 437 16.71 2.77 -3.88
C ALA A 437 16.75 1.35 -3.29
N ILE A 438 15.72 0.53 -3.56
CA ILE A 438 15.69 -0.89 -3.14
C ILE A 438 16.94 -1.62 -3.67
N LYS A 439 17.27 -1.45 -4.95
CA LYS A 439 18.45 -2.08 -5.56
C LYS A 439 19.76 -1.64 -4.88
N LYS A 440 19.91 -0.35 -4.59
CA LYS A 440 21.10 0.19 -3.93
C LYS A 440 21.25 -0.35 -2.51
N VAL A 441 20.19 -0.31 -1.71
CA VAL A 441 20.22 -0.76 -0.32
C VAL A 441 20.49 -2.27 -0.24
N ILE A 442 19.86 -3.08 -1.09
CA ILE A 442 20.14 -4.54 -1.17
C ILE A 442 21.60 -4.79 -1.59
N SER A 443 22.11 -4.03 -2.58
CA SER A 443 23.51 -4.16 -3.02
C SER A 443 24.49 -3.82 -1.90
N ARG A 444 24.25 -2.73 -1.16
CA ARG A 444 25.09 -2.32 -0.01
C ARG A 444 25.07 -3.38 1.09
N PHE A 445 23.89 -3.93 1.41
CA PHE A 445 23.78 -4.98 2.41
C PHE A 445 24.52 -6.26 1.98
N ARG A 446 24.39 -6.68 0.72
CA ARG A 446 25.12 -7.83 0.18
C ARG A 446 26.63 -7.62 0.20
N GLN A 447 27.11 -6.44 -0.21
CA GLN A 447 28.53 -6.08 -0.13
C GLN A 447 29.05 -6.09 1.31
N SER A 448 28.25 -5.58 2.26
CA SER A 448 28.60 -5.64 3.68
C SER A 448 28.64 -7.07 4.22
N ALA A 449 27.88 -8.00 3.64
CA ALA A 449 27.91 -9.42 4.01
C ALA A 449 29.04 -10.21 3.32
N ASP A 450 29.56 -9.73 2.19
CA ASP A 450 30.52 -10.46 1.34
C ASP A 450 32.00 -10.25 1.71
N PHE A 451 32.34 -9.44 2.73
CA PHE A 451 33.75 -9.20 3.14
C PHE A 451 34.56 -10.46 3.47
N LEU A 452 33.89 -11.57 3.81
CA LEU A 452 34.53 -12.87 4.06
C LEU A 452 34.97 -13.58 2.77
N SER A 453 34.45 -13.20 1.61
CA SER A 453 34.79 -13.83 0.32
C SER A 453 36.14 -13.37 -0.24
N GLY A 454 36.58 -12.15 0.10
CA GLY A 454 37.89 -11.58 -0.25
C GLY A 454 39.07 -12.02 0.63
N LEU A 455 38.82 -12.84 1.65
CA LEU A 455 39.90 -13.38 2.49
C LEU A 455 40.48 -14.66 1.86
N ASP A 456 41.81 -14.68 1.67
CA ASP A 456 42.53 -15.84 1.15
C ASP A 456 42.52 -17.04 2.12
N GLN A 457 42.35 -16.77 3.42
CA GLN A 457 42.35 -17.76 4.50
C GLN A 457 41.18 -17.53 5.47
N PRO A 458 40.68 -18.61 6.12
CA PRO A 458 39.58 -18.50 7.06
C PRO A 458 39.93 -17.62 8.26
N LEU A 459 38.97 -16.79 8.67
CA LEU A 459 39.10 -15.88 9.80
C LEU A 459 38.80 -16.64 11.11
N LEU A 460 39.79 -16.71 11.99
CA LEU A 460 39.69 -17.31 13.32
C LEU A 460 39.44 -16.23 14.36
N PHE A 461 38.24 -16.21 14.93
CA PHE A 461 37.91 -15.42 16.11
C PHE A 461 38.23 -16.23 17.36
N THR A 462 39.02 -15.67 18.28
CA THR A 462 39.27 -16.28 19.59
C THR A 462 38.87 -15.33 20.71
N GLY A 463 37.87 -15.73 21.49
CA GLY A 463 37.43 -15.04 22.70
C GLY A 463 38.09 -15.61 23.95
N TYR A 464 38.73 -14.74 24.73
CA TYR A 464 39.40 -15.04 25.99
C TYR A 464 38.54 -14.51 27.13
N PHE A 465 37.71 -15.39 27.70
CA PHE A 465 36.74 -15.04 28.73
C PHE A 465 36.97 -15.89 29.97
N SER A 466 37.01 -15.26 31.15
CA SER A 466 36.94 -15.99 32.42
C SER A 466 35.60 -16.73 32.56
N ALA A 467 35.54 -17.73 33.43
CA ALA A 467 34.32 -18.50 33.70
C ALA A 467 33.12 -17.62 34.10
N ASP A 468 31.89 -18.08 33.82
CA ASP A 468 30.66 -17.29 34.00
C ASP A 468 30.42 -16.83 35.45
N ASN A 469 30.97 -17.55 36.43
CA ASN A 469 30.93 -17.22 37.85
C ASN A 469 31.89 -16.09 38.26
N ALA A 470 32.92 -15.83 37.46
CA ALA A 470 33.92 -14.78 37.68
C ALA A 470 33.63 -13.51 36.87
N LEU A 471 32.72 -13.58 35.89
CA LEU A 471 32.32 -12.43 35.07
C LEU A 471 31.21 -11.59 35.76
N PRO A 472 31.33 -10.25 35.75
CA PRO A 472 30.25 -9.35 36.16
C PRO A 472 28.98 -9.56 35.33
N ALA A 473 27.82 -9.20 35.88
CA ALA A 473 26.51 -9.40 35.23
C ALA A 473 26.44 -8.77 33.83
N ASP A 474 26.94 -7.54 33.67
CA ASP A 474 26.97 -6.81 32.40
C ASP A 474 27.78 -7.56 31.33
N TYR A 475 28.98 -8.05 31.71
CA TYR A 475 29.86 -8.79 30.79
C TYR A 475 29.35 -10.19 30.48
N ARG A 476 28.54 -10.79 31.38
CA ARG A 476 27.84 -12.04 31.09
C ARG A 476 26.75 -11.82 30.04
N ALA A 477 25.97 -10.74 30.15
CA ALA A 477 25.01 -10.34 29.12
C ALA A 477 25.73 -10.07 27.78
N TYR A 478 26.86 -9.36 27.80
CA TYR A 478 27.67 -9.10 26.60
C TYR A 478 28.23 -10.37 25.96
N LYS A 479 28.69 -11.32 26.77
CA LYS A 479 29.15 -12.63 26.28
C LYS A 479 28.03 -13.36 25.54
N ASN A 480 26.80 -13.34 26.06
CA ASN A 480 25.66 -14.00 25.43
C ASN A 480 25.31 -13.36 24.07
N THR A 481 25.20 -12.03 24.01
CA THR A 481 24.95 -11.32 22.73
C THR A 481 26.06 -11.57 21.72
N LEU A 482 27.33 -11.59 22.15
CA LEU A 482 28.46 -11.91 21.29
C LEU A 482 28.38 -13.36 20.76
N LEU A 483 28.00 -14.33 21.60
CA LEU A 483 27.83 -15.72 21.18
C LEU A 483 26.74 -15.87 20.11
N GLU A 484 25.64 -15.14 20.22
CA GLU A 484 24.57 -15.10 19.22
C GLU A 484 25.08 -14.58 17.86
N VAL A 485 25.79 -13.44 17.86
CA VAL A 485 26.39 -12.85 16.64
C VAL A 485 27.37 -13.83 15.98
N LEU A 486 28.26 -14.43 16.77
CA LEU A 486 29.27 -15.36 16.25
C LEU A 486 28.64 -16.62 15.64
N ALA A 487 27.58 -17.16 16.26
CA ALA A 487 26.85 -18.31 15.74
C ALA A 487 26.16 -17.99 14.40
N GLU A 488 25.58 -16.80 14.28
CA GLU A 488 24.95 -16.34 13.04
C GLU A 488 25.99 -16.18 11.92
N MET A 489 27.11 -15.51 12.20
CA MET A 489 28.21 -15.32 11.24
C MET A 489 28.82 -16.66 10.79
N GLN A 490 29.02 -17.60 11.72
CA GLN A 490 29.54 -18.92 11.37
C GLN A 490 28.60 -19.68 10.43
N LYS A 491 27.27 -19.56 10.60
CA LYS A 491 26.26 -20.17 9.73
C LYS A 491 26.27 -19.58 8.31
N ILE A 492 26.46 -18.26 8.19
CA ILE A 492 26.47 -17.55 6.90
C ILE A 492 27.79 -17.75 6.15
N SER A 493 28.92 -17.86 6.87
CA SER A 493 30.27 -17.87 6.31
C SER A 493 30.69 -19.12 5.52
N GLY A 494 29.88 -20.19 5.51
CA GLY A 494 30.20 -21.44 4.80
C GLY A 494 31.54 -22.09 5.22
N GLY A 495 31.98 -21.87 6.46
CA GLY A 495 33.25 -22.40 6.99
C GLY A 495 34.46 -21.46 6.88
N ARG A 496 34.30 -20.25 6.33
CA ARG A 496 35.36 -19.22 6.29
C ARG A 496 35.51 -18.43 7.59
N PHE A 497 34.55 -18.50 8.50
CA PHE A 497 34.62 -17.90 9.82
C PHE A 497 34.54 -18.98 10.90
N ILE A 498 35.52 -19.00 11.81
CA ILE A 498 35.62 -20.00 12.88
C ILE A 498 35.72 -19.26 14.22
N ALA A 499 34.76 -19.50 15.12
CA ALA A 499 34.81 -18.99 16.48
C ALA A 499 35.37 -20.03 17.46
N ARG A 500 36.31 -19.62 18.32
CA ARG A 500 36.85 -20.41 19.43
C ARG A 500 36.83 -19.62 20.73
N PHE A 501 36.69 -20.33 21.83
CA PHE A 501 36.70 -19.75 23.17
C PHE A 501 37.75 -20.45 24.01
N ALA A 502 38.52 -19.67 24.76
CA ALA A 502 39.52 -20.17 25.69
C ALA A 502 39.35 -19.45 27.02
N ASP A 503 39.44 -20.20 28.12
CA ASP A 503 39.48 -19.64 29.46
C ASP A 503 40.94 -19.37 29.86
N PRO A 504 41.35 -18.10 30.05
CA PRO A 504 42.74 -17.75 30.40
C PRO A 504 43.18 -18.23 31.77
N ASP A 505 42.22 -18.48 32.68
CA ASP A 505 42.49 -18.88 34.07
C ASP A 505 42.69 -20.40 34.20
N ASN A 506 42.39 -21.15 33.13
CA ASN A 506 42.54 -22.61 33.07
C ASN A 506 43.97 -23.02 32.64
N ASN A 507 44.37 -24.29 32.85
CA ASN A 507 45.73 -24.81 32.54
C ASN A 507 46.90 -24.02 33.17
N LYS A 508 46.79 -23.67 34.47
CA LYS A 508 47.83 -22.98 35.26
C LYS A 508 48.26 -21.61 34.67
N GLY A 509 47.38 -20.91 33.96
CA GLY A 509 47.63 -19.54 33.49
C GLY A 509 48.61 -19.40 32.33
N GLN A 510 48.98 -20.49 31.65
CA GLN A 510 49.87 -20.44 30.46
C GLN A 510 49.25 -19.64 29.31
N VAL A 511 47.92 -19.63 29.20
CA VAL A 511 47.18 -18.84 28.22
C VAL A 511 47.21 -17.35 28.60
N ALA A 512 46.99 -17.03 29.88
CA ALA A 512 47.12 -15.67 30.39
C ALA A 512 48.53 -15.09 30.17
N GLU A 513 49.59 -15.87 30.40
CA GLU A 513 50.98 -15.40 30.18
C GLU A 513 51.27 -15.11 28.69
N LYS A 514 50.73 -15.92 27.77
CA LYS A 514 50.81 -15.68 26.32
C LYS A 514 50.03 -14.45 25.87
N LEU A 515 48.90 -14.16 26.51
CA LEU A 515 48.09 -12.97 26.21
C LEU A 515 48.80 -11.68 26.63
N VAL A 516 49.42 -11.68 27.81
CA VAL A 516 50.19 -10.52 28.32
C VAL A 516 51.44 -10.28 27.47
N LYS A 517 52.25 -11.33 27.21
CA LYS A 517 53.51 -11.19 26.45
C LYS A 517 53.32 -11.00 24.94
N GLY A 518 52.26 -11.56 24.37
CA GLY A 518 52.02 -11.55 22.92
C GLY A 518 51.15 -10.40 22.43
N PHE A 519 50.07 -10.07 23.16
CA PHE A 519 49.07 -9.08 22.73
C PHE A 519 48.95 -7.87 23.67
N GLY A 520 49.66 -7.88 24.80
CA GLY A 520 49.63 -6.78 25.78
C GLY A 520 48.33 -6.69 26.59
N PHE A 521 47.47 -7.72 26.55
CA PHE A 521 46.23 -7.68 27.30
C PHE A 521 46.46 -7.71 28.81
N GLN A 522 45.68 -6.92 29.54
CA GLN A 522 45.65 -6.92 31.00
C GLN A 522 44.26 -7.34 31.50
N PRO A 523 44.16 -8.04 32.64
CA PRO A 523 42.86 -8.39 33.20
C PRO A 523 42.13 -7.11 33.62
N TYR A 524 40.84 -7.04 33.28
CA TYR A 524 39.95 -5.98 33.72
C TYR A 524 39.70 -6.12 35.21
N LYS A 525 39.49 -5.00 35.90
CA LYS A 525 39.12 -4.99 37.32
C LYS A 525 37.65 -4.58 37.45
N GLU A 526 36.87 -5.40 38.13
CA GLU A 526 35.48 -5.06 38.40
C GLU A 526 35.39 -3.84 39.32
N LYS A 527 34.59 -2.83 38.94
CA LYS A 527 34.46 -1.57 39.71
C LYS A 527 33.95 -1.79 41.15
N ASN A 528 33.10 -2.80 41.37
CA ASN A 528 32.45 -3.03 42.65
C ASN A 528 33.21 -4.00 43.58
N THR A 529 33.87 -5.03 43.05
CA THR A 529 34.56 -6.04 43.88
C THR A 529 36.08 -5.99 43.80
N GLY A 530 36.64 -5.26 42.83
CA GLY A 530 38.08 -5.20 42.57
C GLY A 530 38.70 -6.51 42.06
N LYS A 531 37.89 -7.56 41.84
CA LYS A 531 38.37 -8.84 41.32
C LYS A 531 38.81 -8.70 39.86
N PRO A 532 39.98 -9.25 39.48
CA PRO A 532 40.42 -9.28 38.10
C PRO A 532 39.61 -10.31 37.30
N PHE A 533 39.24 -9.98 36.07
CA PHE A 533 38.60 -10.90 35.11
C PHE A 533 39.12 -10.65 33.69
N TRP A 534 39.08 -11.67 32.84
CA TRP A 534 39.47 -11.56 31.44
C TRP A 534 38.26 -11.40 30.52
N PHE A 535 38.34 -10.41 29.63
CA PHE A 535 37.36 -10.21 28.56
C PHE A 535 38.07 -9.60 27.35
N SER A 536 38.84 -10.44 26.65
CA SER A 536 39.66 -10.00 25.51
C SER A 536 39.36 -10.85 24.29
N MET A 537 39.57 -10.28 23.11
CA MET A 537 39.22 -10.92 21.85
C MET A 537 40.29 -10.63 20.80
N THR A 538 40.53 -11.61 19.94
CA THR A 538 41.48 -11.50 18.84
C THR A 538 40.88 -12.04 17.56
N LEU A 539 41.23 -11.40 16.45
CA LEU A 539 41.01 -11.93 15.11
C LEU A 539 42.35 -12.37 14.54
N ARG A 540 42.35 -13.54 13.90
CA ARG A 540 43.53 -14.09 13.26
C ARG A 540 43.17 -14.60 11.87
N SER A 541 43.99 -14.27 10.88
CA SER A 541 43.97 -14.89 9.55
C SER A 541 45.41 -15.21 9.16
N GLY A 542 45.70 -16.50 8.92
CA GLY A 542 47.06 -17.00 8.75
C GLY A 542 47.98 -16.73 9.94
N ASP A 543 49.08 -16.02 9.68
CA ASP A 543 50.12 -15.69 10.65
C ASP A 543 49.93 -14.33 11.33
N LYS A 544 48.96 -13.52 10.86
CA LYS A 544 48.65 -12.22 11.46
C LYS A 544 47.51 -12.37 12.46
N ALA A 545 47.71 -11.85 13.67
CA ALA A 545 46.68 -11.77 14.70
C ALA A 545 46.59 -10.33 15.24
N ILE A 546 45.37 -9.83 15.38
CA ILE A 546 45.08 -8.44 15.76
C ILE A 546 44.15 -8.44 16.97
N PRO A 547 44.45 -7.65 18.02
CA PRO A 547 43.56 -7.49 19.15
C PRO A 547 42.31 -6.70 18.75
N MET A 548 41.15 -7.15 19.19
CA MET A 548 39.89 -6.44 19.00
C MET A 548 39.54 -5.61 20.23
N LEU A 549 39.16 -4.36 20.01
CA LEU A 549 38.64 -3.48 21.04
C LEU A 549 37.16 -3.80 21.31
N LEU A 550 36.71 -3.64 22.56
CA LEU A 550 35.30 -3.77 22.90
C LEU A 550 34.50 -2.60 22.29
N PRO A 551 33.50 -2.87 21.43
CA PRO A 551 32.65 -1.82 20.88
C PRO A 551 31.69 -1.26 21.93
N GLN A 552 31.38 0.04 21.82
CA GLN A 552 30.37 0.73 22.62
C GLN A 552 29.41 1.46 21.65
N PRO A 553 28.07 1.38 21.83
CA PRO A 553 27.34 0.61 22.86
C PRO A 553 27.39 -0.90 22.62
N PHE A 554 27.11 -1.73 23.63
CA PHE A 554 27.19 -3.19 23.53
C PHE A 554 25.94 -3.81 22.87
N THR A 555 25.78 -3.57 21.56
CA THR A 555 24.66 -4.08 20.75
C THR A 555 25.13 -5.09 19.71
N THR A 556 24.21 -5.94 19.23
CA THR A 556 24.44 -6.93 18.16
C THR A 556 25.13 -6.29 16.94
N ASP A 557 24.64 -5.13 16.48
CA ASP A 557 25.18 -4.41 15.33
C ASP A 557 26.61 -3.89 15.58
N SER A 558 26.86 -3.35 16.77
CA SER A 558 28.18 -2.83 17.12
C SER A 558 29.27 -3.91 17.10
N PHE A 559 28.94 -5.14 17.54
CA PHE A 559 29.83 -6.29 17.53
C PHE A 559 30.08 -6.78 16.12
N ARG A 560 29.02 -6.90 15.31
CA ARG A 560 29.14 -7.25 13.90
C ARG A 560 30.06 -6.28 13.15
N GLN A 561 29.84 -4.98 13.30
CA GLN A 561 30.68 -3.95 12.69
C GLN A 561 32.13 -3.97 13.18
N ALA A 562 32.37 -4.28 14.45
CA ALA A 562 33.72 -4.39 14.99
C ALA A 562 34.48 -5.58 14.38
N ILE A 563 33.81 -6.73 14.24
CA ILE A 563 34.36 -7.93 13.60
C ILE A 563 34.63 -7.66 12.12
N GLU A 564 33.70 -7.02 11.42
CA GLU A 564 33.84 -6.62 10.01
C GLU A 564 35.02 -5.67 9.80
N ARG A 565 35.15 -4.62 10.61
CA ARG A 565 36.28 -3.69 10.56
C ARG A 565 37.60 -4.39 10.81
N GLY A 566 37.65 -5.32 11.77
CA GLY A 566 38.83 -6.14 12.03
C GLY A 566 39.15 -7.08 10.87
N ALA A 567 38.14 -7.71 10.28
CA ALA A 567 38.28 -8.62 9.13
C ALA A 567 38.85 -7.90 7.90
N ARG A 568 38.41 -6.66 7.62
CA ARG A 568 38.94 -5.84 6.51
C ARG A 568 40.44 -5.57 6.59
N GLN A 569 41.04 -5.61 7.77
CA GLN A 569 42.49 -5.45 7.93
C GLN A 569 43.29 -6.64 7.36
N PHE A 570 42.66 -7.81 7.25
CA PHE A 570 43.26 -9.04 6.69
C PHE A 570 43.05 -9.19 5.18
N VAL A 571 42.27 -8.31 4.55
CA VAL A 571 42.12 -8.29 3.09
C VAL A 571 43.46 -7.89 2.46
N PRO A 572 43.99 -8.65 1.47
CA PRO A 572 45.23 -8.32 0.79
C PRO A 572 45.19 -6.92 0.16
N ALA A 573 46.32 -6.20 0.16
CA ALA A 573 46.39 -4.86 -0.41
C ALA A 573 45.98 -4.82 -1.89
N SER A 574 46.23 -5.88 -2.65
CA SER A 574 45.85 -6.04 -4.06
C SER A 574 44.34 -6.08 -4.30
N GLN A 575 43.56 -6.42 -3.27
CA GLN A 575 42.10 -6.42 -3.32
C GLN A 575 41.49 -5.13 -2.76
N LYS A 576 42.29 -4.29 -2.09
CA LYS A 576 41.85 -2.99 -1.58
C LYS A 576 41.74 -1.98 -2.72
N THR A 577 40.72 -1.15 -2.67
CA THR A 577 40.53 -0.04 -3.60
C THR A 577 41.00 1.26 -2.97
N LEU A 578 42.00 1.91 -3.56
CA LEU A 578 42.48 3.24 -3.19
C LEU A 578 41.85 4.28 -4.12
N LEU A 579 41.10 5.23 -3.58
CA LEU A 579 40.72 6.44 -4.31
C LEU A 579 41.81 7.48 -4.16
N LEU A 580 42.35 7.88 -5.30
CA LEU A 580 43.28 8.99 -5.41
C LEU A 580 42.49 10.22 -5.85
N VAL A 581 42.43 11.24 -5.00
CA VAL A 581 41.70 12.49 -5.30
C VAL A 581 42.68 13.62 -5.57
N TYR A 582 42.50 14.27 -6.72
CA TYR A 582 43.23 15.45 -7.11
C TYR A 582 42.35 16.70 -6.93
N PRO A 583 42.93 17.83 -6.48
CA PRO A 583 42.20 19.10 -6.45
C PRO A 583 41.85 19.57 -7.88
N PRO A 584 40.65 20.14 -8.10
CA PRO A 584 40.09 20.42 -9.43
C PRO A 584 40.91 21.42 -10.27
N PHE A 585 41.79 22.20 -9.64
CA PHE A 585 42.57 23.25 -10.32
C PHE A 585 44.01 22.89 -10.64
N ASN A 586 44.49 21.69 -10.28
CA ASN A 586 45.90 21.38 -10.45
C ASN A 586 46.21 20.69 -11.79
N ARG A 587 46.74 21.45 -12.76
CA ARG A 587 47.23 20.97 -14.07
C ARG A 587 48.48 20.06 -14.01
N HIS A 588 48.82 19.54 -12.84
CA HIS A 588 50.05 18.76 -12.58
C HIS A 588 49.75 17.27 -12.34
N HIS A 589 48.86 16.65 -13.14
CA HIS A 589 48.71 15.18 -13.14
C HIS A 589 50.05 14.46 -13.33
N HIS A 590 50.99 15.09 -14.05
CA HIS A 590 52.29 14.52 -14.36
C HIS A 590 53.23 14.34 -13.15
N GLU A 591 53.07 15.11 -12.06
CA GLU A 591 53.96 15.01 -10.88
C GLU A 591 53.68 13.79 -10.02
N PHE A 592 52.46 13.26 -10.05
CA PHE A 592 52.04 12.12 -9.24
C PHE A 592 51.87 10.82 -10.03
N THR A 593 52.12 10.82 -11.34
CA THR A 593 52.06 9.60 -12.18
C THR A 593 52.95 8.48 -11.63
N SER A 594 54.12 8.81 -11.08
CA SER A 594 55.01 7.82 -10.47
C SER A 594 54.44 7.22 -9.18
N LEU A 595 53.72 8.02 -8.38
CA LEU A 595 53.02 7.55 -7.18
C LEU A 595 51.85 6.65 -7.58
N GLU A 596 51.09 7.04 -8.60
CA GLU A 596 49.97 6.27 -9.14
C GLU A 596 50.44 4.90 -9.65
N GLU A 597 51.50 4.85 -10.45
CA GLU A 597 52.06 3.59 -10.96
C GLU A 597 52.57 2.69 -9.83
N GLN A 598 53.25 3.26 -8.82
CA GLN A 598 53.74 2.49 -7.68
C GLN A 598 52.61 1.96 -6.79
N LEU A 599 51.57 2.75 -6.55
CA LEU A 599 50.39 2.31 -5.80
C LEU A 599 49.56 1.30 -6.60
N GLY A 600 49.44 1.49 -7.91
CA GLY A 600 48.73 0.60 -8.84
C GLY A 600 49.35 -0.81 -8.92
N GLN A 601 50.64 -0.96 -8.62
CA GLN A 601 51.30 -2.26 -8.51
C GLN A 601 50.88 -3.05 -7.26
N VAL A 602 50.42 -2.36 -6.21
CA VAL A 602 50.14 -2.96 -4.90
C VAL A 602 48.64 -3.03 -4.60
N MET A 603 47.84 -2.11 -5.13
CA MET A 603 46.40 -2.00 -4.88
C MET A 603 45.64 -1.45 -6.09
N LYS A 604 44.30 -1.59 -6.09
CA LYS A 604 43.47 -1.04 -7.18
C LYS A 604 43.32 0.46 -6.98
N VAL A 605 44.08 1.25 -7.73
CA VAL A 605 43.96 2.71 -7.72
C VAL A 605 42.84 3.14 -8.66
N ARG A 606 41.96 4.02 -8.17
CA ARG A 606 40.96 4.72 -8.99
C ARG A 606 41.06 6.22 -8.75
N ILE A 607 41.08 6.97 -9.84
CA ILE A 607 41.10 8.44 -9.79
C ILE A 607 39.66 8.94 -9.76
N THR A 608 39.36 9.84 -8.83
CA THR A 608 38.05 10.51 -8.76
C THR A 608 38.21 11.96 -8.34
N ASP A 609 37.19 12.77 -8.62
CA ASP A 609 37.03 14.09 -8.02
C ASP A 609 36.35 13.95 -6.63
N LEU A 610 36.64 14.87 -5.72
CA LEU A 610 36.10 14.89 -4.34
C LEU A 610 34.58 15.05 -4.36
N LEU A 611 34.02 15.73 -5.38
CA LEU A 611 32.60 15.99 -5.55
C LEU A 611 31.80 14.79 -6.12
N ASP A 612 32.47 13.73 -6.57
CA ASP A 612 31.79 12.55 -7.11
C ASP A 612 31.50 11.52 -6.00
N GLU A 613 30.37 11.72 -5.31
CA GLU A 613 29.90 10.87 -4.20
C GLU A 613 29.73 9.39 -4.58
N SER A 614 29.63 9.09 -5.88
CA SER A 614 29.41 7.73 -6.38
C SER A 614 30.60 6.80 -6.15
N TYR A 615 31.82 7.36 -6.15
CA TYR A 615 33.06 6.58 -5.98
C TYR A 615 33.50 6.49 -4.53
N GLN A 616 33.29 7.53 -3.72
CA GLN A 616 33.68 7.59 -2.30
C GLN A 616 33.14 6.41 -1.48
N GLN A 617 31.98 5.85 -1.85
CA GLN A 617 31.30 4.79 -1.11
C GLN A 617 31.86 3.38 -1.35
N ASN A 618 32.75 3.18 -2.34
CA ASN A 618 33.31 1.88 -2.72
C ASN A 618 34.83 1.74 -2.45
N ALA A 619 35.43 2.70 -1.75
CA ALA A 619 36.87 2.73 -1.50
C ALA A 619 37.24 2.27 -0.09
N ASP A 620 38.31 1.50 0.01
CA ASP A 620 38.86 1.08 1.29
C ASP A 620 39.78 2.14 1.88
N ILE A 621 40.43 2.95 1.02
CA ILE A 621 41.37 4.00 1.39
C ILE A 621 41.13 5.21 0.49
N LEU A 622 41.03 6.40 1.09
CA LEU A 622 41.00 7.68 0.39
C LEU A 622 42.36 8.38 0.60
N LEU A 623 43.03 8.73 -0.50
CA LEU A 623 44.28 9.49 -0.47
C LEU A 623 44.08 10.81 -1.20
N LEU A 624 44.06 11.90 -0.42
CA LEU A 624 44.01 13.26 -0.94
C LEU A 624 45.44 13.73 -1.22
N VAL A 625 45.72 14.09 -2.48
CA VAL A 625 47.07 14.45 -2.91
C VAL A 625 47.22 15.96 -2.98
N SER A 626 48.21 16.49 -2.24
CA SER A 626 48.57 17.92 -2.22
C SER A 626 47.40 18.88 -1.90
N PRO A 627 46.70 18.74 -0.75
CA PRO A 627 45.71 19.73 -0.35
C PRO A 627 46.37 21.08 -0.05
N GLU A 628 45.96 22.15 -0.74
CA GLU A 628 46.43 23.51 -0.45
C GLU A 628 45.80 24.06 0.84
N GLN A 629 44.56 23.65 1.16
CA GLN A 629 43.85 23.97 2.40
C GLN A 629 42.99 22.77 2.85
N LEU A 630 43.01 22.41 4.14
CA LEU A 630 42.19 21.32 4.71
C LEU A 630 40.70 21.68 4.90
N ASN A 631 40.33 22.92 4.56
CA ASN A 631 38.99 23.49 4.77
C ASN A 631 38.27 23.84 3.45
N GLU A 632 38.85 23.57 2.30
CA GLU A 632 38.15 23.75 1.03
C GLU A 632 37.30 22.51 0.77
N GLU A 633 36.00 22.76 0.62
CA GLU A 633 34.88 21.80 0.54
C GLU A 633 35.04 20.71 -0.51
#